data_AF-U7QWI0-F1
#
_entry.id   AF-U7QWI0-F1
#
_cell.length_a   1.000
_cell.length_b   1.000
_cell.length_c   1.000
_cell.angle_alpha   90.00
_cell.angle_beta   90.00
_cell.angle_gamma   90.00
#
_symmetry.space_group_name_H-M   'P 1'
#
loop_
_entity.id
_entity.type
_entity.pdbx_description
1 polymer ?
#
loop_
_entity_poly.entity_id
_entity_poly.type
_entity_poly.pdbx_seq_one_letter_code
_entity_poly.pdbx_strand_id
1 'polypeptide(L)'
;MIDKSKLLMVSPTPAEVKIARETAKLTTAEAASLFGLHDGSSWRRKEILQERSSNKRLLKPAEYEMLLLIAGIHPNFELMVRK
;
A
#
# COMPACT_ATOMS: atom_id res chain seq x y z
N MET A 1 -1.64 23.00 6.13
CA MET A 1 -0.51 22.04 6.04
C MET A 1 -0.99 20.71 6.61
N ILE A 2 -0.63 19.58 6.00
CA ILE A 2 -0.93 18.26 6.57
C ILE A 2 -0.08 18.10 7.84
N ASP A 3 -0.72 17.74 8.96
CA ASP A 3 -0.01 17.36 10.18
C ASP A 3 0.66 16.00 9.97
N LYS A 4 1.96 16.04 9.71
CA LYS A 4 2.75 14.85 9.38
C LYS A 4 2.90 13.88 10.56
N SER A 5 2.65 14.32 11.79
CA SER A 5 2.74 13.46 12.98
C SER A 5 1.67 12.37 13.02
N LYS A 6 0.60 12.53 12.23
CA LYS A 6 -0.50 11.57 12.11
C LYS A 6 -0.29 10.52 11.01
N LEU A 7 0.80 10.60 10.25
CA LEU A 7 1.22 9.52 9.35
C LEU A 7 1.74 8.34 10.20
N LEU A 8 1.31 7.12 9.89
CA LEU A 8 1.77 5.92 10.57
C LEU A 8 3.25 5.65 10.29
N MET A 9 3.70 5.85 9.04
CA MET A 9 5.09 5.57 8.61
C MET A 9 5.59 4.16 9.00
N VAL A 10 4.67 3.19 9.06
CA VAL A 10 4.96 1.79 9.40
C VAL A 10 5.29 0.96 8.16
N SER A 11 6.20 0.00 8.32
CA SER A 11 6.47 -1.01 7.29
C SER A 11 5.48 -2.16 7.45
N PRO A 12 4.56 -2.38 6.51
CA PRO A 12 3.55 -3.44 6.64
C PRO A 12 4.14 -4.82 6.39
N THR A 13 3.48 -5.82 6.96
CA THR A 13 3.67 -7.22 6.58
C THR A 13 3.06 -7.51 5.21
N PRO A 14 3.53 -8.54 4.48
CA PRO A 14 2.94 -8.91 3.19
C PRO A 14 1.44 -9.25 3.25
N ALA A 15 0.99 -9.81 4.38
CA ALA A 15 -0.43 -10.11 4.61
C ALA A 15 -1.27 -8.83 4.74
N GLU A 16 -0.79 -7.82 5.46
CA GLU A 16 -1.46 -6.52 5.59
C GLU A 16 -1.53 -5.78 4.25
N VAL A 17 -0.48 -5.87 3.42
CA VAL A 17 -0.49 -5.31 2.06
C VAL A 17 -1.59 -5.94 1.21
N LYS A 18 -1.72 -7.28 1.27
CA LYS A 18 -2.76 -8.01 0.53
C LYS A 18 -4.15 -7.62 0.99
N ILE A 19 -4.39 -7.60 2.30
CA ILE A 19 -5.68 -7.20 2.88
C ILE A 19 -6.05 -5.79 2.44
N ALA A 20 -5.14 -4.83 2.59
CA ALA A 20 -5.40 -3.44 2.20
C ALA A 20 -5.71 -3.30 0.69
N ARG A 21 -5.01 -4.03 -0.19
CA ARG A 21 -5.34 -4.05 -1.63
C ARG A 21 -6.75 -4.59 -1.89
N GLU A 22 -7.11 -5.70 -1.24
CA GLU A 22 -8.42 -6.33 -1.44
C GLU A 22 -9.55 -5.45 -0.89
N THR A 23 -9.33 -4.77 0.24
CA THR A 23 -10.25 -3.76 0.77
C THR A 23 -10.41 -2.57 -0.18
N ALA A 24 -9.33 -2.13 -0.83
CA ALA A 24 -9.37 -1.15 -1.92
C ALA A 24 -10.05 -1.65 -3.20
N LYS A 25 -10.49 -2.92 -3.24
CA LYS A 25 -11.11 -3.57 -4.42
C LYS A 25 -10.22 -3.55 -5.66
N LEU A 26 -8.90 -3.56 -5.47
CA LEU A 26 -7.93 -3.57 -6.56
C LEU A 26 -7.47 -4.99 -6.86
N THR A 27 -7.39 -5.33 -8.14
CA THR A 27 -6.59 -6.47 -8.61
C THR A 27 -5.09 -6.17 -8.45
N THR A 28 -4.25 -7.21 -8.51
CA THR A 28 -2.78 -7.01 -8.48
C THR A 28 -2.28 -6.18 -9.66
N ALA A 29 -2.94 -6.26 -10.82
CA ALA A 29 -2.58 -5.49 -12.01
C ALA A 29 -2.94 -4.00 -11.87
N GLU A 30 -4.13 -3.69 -11.34
CA GLU A 30 -4.55 -2.31 -11.06
C GLU A 30 -3.66 -1.67 -9.98
N ALA A 31 -3.35 -2.42 -8.92
CA ALA A 31 -2.42 -1.96 -7.89
C ALA A 31 -1.00 -1.73 -8.47
N ALA A 32 -0.51 -2.62 -9.34
CA ALA A 32 0.76 -2.38 -10.04
C ALA A 32 0.74 -1.08 -10.85
N SER A 33 -0.30 -0.88 -11.67
CA SER A 33 -0.46 0.33 -12.48
C SER A 33 -0.52 1.59 -11.62
N LEU A 34 -1.29 1.56 -10.52
CA LEU A 34 -1.46 2.69 -9.60
C LEU A 34 -0.14 3.10 -8.93
N PHE A 35 0.72 2.15 -8.62
CA PHE A 35 2.00 2.37 -7.95
C PHE A 35 3.20 2.42 -8.91
N GLY A 36 2.96 2.56 -10.23
CA GLY A 36 4.01 2.71 -11.23
C GLY A 36 4.90 1.48 -11.41
N LEU A 37 4.37 0.29 -11.13
CA LEU A 37 5.04 -0.99 -11.37
C LEU A 37 4.70 -1.54 -12.76
N HIS A 38 5.63 -2.32 -13.33
CA HIS A 38 5.50 -2.86 -14.68
C HIS A 38 4.30 -3.82 -14.85
N ASP A 39 4.01 -4.66 -13.85
CA ASP A 39 2.97 -5.68 -13.93
C ASP A 39 2.46 -6.16 -12.56
N GLY A 40 1.35 -6.90 -12.57
CA GLY A 40 0.75 -7.47 -11.37
C GLY A 40 1.65 -8.47 -10.62
N SER A 41 2.59 -9.13 -11.30
CA SER A 41 3.58 -9.99 -10.66
C SER A 41 4.53 -9.19 -9.76
N SER A 42 4.88 -7.98 -10.19
CA SER A 42 5.70 -7.04 -9.42
C SER A 42 4.99 -6.57 -8.15
N TRP A 43 3.66 -6.37 -8.21
CA TRP A 43 2.85 -6.15 -7.02
C TRP A 43 2.79 -7.39 -6.12
N ARG A 44 2.49 -8.57 -6.69
CA ARG A 44 2.33 -9.82 -5.93
C ARG A 44 3.55 -10.19 -5.10
N ARG A 45 4.77 -9.80 -5.54
CA ARG A 45 6.00 -9.97 -4.75
C ARG A 45 5.99 -9.19 -3.43
N LYS A 46 5.21 -8.10 -3.32
CA LYS A 46 5.00 -7.33 -2.08
C LYS A 46 4.06 -8.04 -1.09
N GLU A 47 3.29 -9.02 -1.56
CA GLU A 47 2.30 -9.78 -0.78
C GLU A 47 2.78 -11.16 -0.33
N ILE A 48 4.00 -11.55 -0.71
CA ILE A 48 4.59 -12.84 -0.37
C ILE A 48 5.74 -12.61 0.60
N LEU A 49 5.76 -13.39 1.70
CA LEU A 49 6.88 -13.42 2.63
C LEU A 49 8.14 -13.92 1.90
N GLN A 50 9.20 -13.11 1.89
CA GLN A 50 10.53 -13.59 1.49
C GLN A 50 11.41 -13.63 2.73
N GLU A 51 11.51 -14.80 3.35
CA GLU A 51 12.32 -15.08 4.56
C GLU A 51 13.80 -14.68 4.44
N ARG A 52 14.29 -14.39 3.22
CA ARG A 52 15.69 -14.04 2.94
C ARG A 52 15.87 -12.79 2.07
N SER A 53 14.84 -11.95 1.91
CA SER A 53 14.95 -10.76 1.06
C SER A 53 15.44 -9.56 1.86
N SER A 54 16.60 -9.03 1.48
CA SER A 54 17.14 -7.77 1.96
C SER A 54 16.29 -6.58 1.48
N ASN A 55 15.16 -6.30 2.15
CA ASN A 55 14.32 -5.08 2.17
C ASN A 55 13.86 -4.39 0.85
N LYS A 56 14.46 -4.66 -0.32
CA LYS A 56 14.26 -3.88 -1.55
C LYS A 56 12.92 -4.13 -2.26
N ARG A 57 12.19 -5.16 -1.84
CA ARG A 57 10.95 -5.61 -2.50
C ARG A 57 9.69 -5.41 -1.65
N LEU A 58 9.83 -4.87 -0.44
CA LEU A 58 8.71 -4.58 0.44
C LEU A 58 7.99 -3.30 -0.01
N LEU A 59 6.71 -3.19 0.33
CA LEU A 59 5.97 -1.95 0.18
C LEU A 59 6.57 -0.91 1.15
N LYS A 60 6.93 0.27 0.64
CA LYS A 60 7.49 1.34 1.48
C LYS A 60 6.40 1.90 2.39
N PRO A 61 6.74 2.44 3.57
CA PRO A 61 5.74 3.02 4.48
C PRO A 61 4.82 4.06 3.82
N ALA A 62 5.38 4.99 3.05
CA ALA A 62 4.58 5.99 2.33
C ALA A 62 3.70 5.40 1.22
N GLU A 63 4.08 4.27 0.62
CA GLU A 63 3.22 3.56 -0.33
C GLU A 63 2.06 2.86 0.40
N TYR A 64 2.32 2.35 1.61
CA TYR A 64 1.29 1.75 2.44
C TYR A 64 0.26 2.77 2.95
N GLU A 65 0.71 3.95 3.37
CA GLU A 65 -0.15 5.10 3.69
C GLU A 65 -1.17 5.36 2.58
N MET A 66 -0.69 5.46 1.34
CA MET A 66 -1.54 5.69 0.17
C MET A 66 -2.51 4.52 -0.06
N LEU A 67 -2.05 3.28 0.12
CA LEU A 67 -2.91 2.11 -0.06
C LEU A 67 -4.07 2.09 0.96
N LEU A 68 -3.79 2.43 2.22
CA LEU A 68 -4.81 2.53 3.27
C LEU A 68 -5.83 3.65 2.99
N LEU A 69 -5.35 4.78 2.48
CA LEU A 69 -6.20 5.91 2.07
C LEU A 69 -7.15 5.52 0.94
N ILE A 70 -6.64 4.84 -0.08
CA ILE A 70 -7.46 4.35 -1.20
C ILE A 70 -8.44 3.27 -0.73
N ALA A 71 -8.01 2.42 0.19
CA ALA A 71 -8.87 1.42 0.82
C ALA A 71 -9.94 2.02 1.76
N GLY A 72 -9.86 3.31 2.09
CA GLY A 72 -10.79 3.96 3.02
C GLY A 72 -10.67 3.46 4.46
N ILE A 73 -9.54 2.85 4.83
CA ILE A 73 -9.30 2.27 6.17
C ILE A 73 -8.13 2.94 6.89
N HIS A 74 -7.63 4.06 6.37
CA HIS A 74 -6.57 4.79 7.04
C HIS A 74 -7.09 5.38 8.37
N PRO A 75 -6.42 5.13 9.51
CA PRO A 75 -6.96 5.44 10.83
C PRO A 75 -7.13 6.95 11.11
N ASN A 76 -6.29 7.78 10.50
CA ASN A 76 -6.25 9.22 10.80
C ASN A 76 -6.72 10.14 9.66
N PHE A 77 -6.95 9.59 8.46
CA PHE A 77 -7.13 10.38 7.24
C PHE A 77 -8.09 9.68 6.28
N GLU A 78 -8.77 10.45 5.44
CA GLU A 78 -9.69 9.96 4.42
C GLU A 78 -9.48 10.74 3.12
N LEU A 79 -9.64 10.07 1.96
CA LEU A 79 -9.62 10.74 0.67
C LEU A 79 -10.96 11.43 0.41
N MET A 80 -10.91 12.75 0.24
CA MET A 80 -12.08 13.53 -0.16
C MET A 80 -11.94 14.06 -1.58
N VAL A 81 -13.02 13.98 -2.35
CA VAL A 81 -13.13 14.63 -3.66
C VAL A 81 -13.07 16.14 -3.45
N ARG A 82 -12.30 16.84 -4.29
CA ARG A 82 -12.28 18.30 -4.29
C ARG A 82 -13.63 18.80 -4.78
N LYS A 83 -14.23 19.73 -4.03
CA LYS A 83 -15.41 20.48 -4.45
C LYS A 83 -15.06 21.50 -5.53
#